data_AF-A0A2A9G106-F1
#
_entry.id   AF-A0A2A9G106-F1
#
_cell.length_a   1.000
_cell.length_b   1.000
_cell.length_c   1.000
_cell.angle_alpha   90.00
_cell.angle_beta   90.00
_cell.angle_gamma   90.00
#
_symmetry.space_group_name_H-M   'P 1'
#
loop_
_entity.id
_entity.type
_entity.pdbx_description
1 polymer ?
#
loop_
_entity_poly.entity_id
_entity_poly.type
_entity_poly.pdbx_seq_one_letter_code
_entity_poly.pdbx_strand_id
1 'polypeptide(L)'
;MHRLGIAVLATLTGTALGYHPSVALNGHGQVVEMHNSGTGALWYWTETYDADGRVAWQRHGRYDSGQTPAIALDGADRIVEVHQSQSAATLWYRTGQLGADGEITWSASRQYDNGVLPTVAFTDGGAGSRQSWSKGL
;
A
#
# COMPACT_ATOMS: atom_id res chain seq x y z
N MET A 1 -28.85 9.01 -9.90
CA MET A 1 -27.52 9.66 -10.00
C MET A 1 -26.60 8.95 -9.02
N HIS A 2 -25.76 8.03 -9.51
CA HIS A 2 -24.86 7.26 -8.65
C HIS A 2 -23.63 8.12 -8.35
N ARG A 3 -23.42 8.42 -7.06
CA ARG A 3 -22.18 9.05 -6.59
C ARG A 3 -21.10 7.96 -6.61
N LEU A 4 -20.09 8.12 -7.47
CA LEU A 4 -18.79 7.51 -7.26
C LEU A 4 -18.20 8.13 -5.99
N GLY A 5 -18.32 7.42 -4.87
CA GLY A 5 -17.61 7.75 -3.65
C GLY A 5 -16.41 6.84 -3.55
N ILE A 6 -15.22 7.33 -3.94
CA ILE A 6 -13.98 6.83 -3.37
C ILE A 6 -14.06 7.22 -1.89
N ALA A 7 -14.47 6.29 -1.05
CA ALA A 7 -14.60 6.50 0.38
C ALA A 7 -13.23 6.36 1.03
N VAL A 8 -12.36 7.36 0.88
CA VAL A 8 -11.38 7.65 1.94
C VAL A 8 -12.14 8.44 3.00
N LEU A 9 -13.00 7.74 3.75
CA LEU A 9 -13.70 8.31 4.90
C LEU A 9 -13.23 7.56 6.15
N ALA A 10 -12.07 7.97 6.65
CA ALA A 10 -11.64 7.67 8.00
C ALA A 10 -12.57 8.39 9.00
N THR A 11 -13.77 7.87 9.21
CA THR A 11 -14.59 8.23 10.38
C THR A 11 -15.33 7.02 10.90
N LEU A 12 -14.62 6.18 11.66
CA LEU A 12 -15.25 5.34 12.69
C LEU A 12 -14.38 5.36 13.96
N THR A 13 -14.88 6.12 14.94
CA THR A 13 -14.55 6.11 16.38
C THR A 13 -13.10 6.40 16.80
N GLY A 14 -12.79 7.68 17.07
CA GLY A 14 -11.83 8.08 18.09
C GLY A 14 -10.33 8.10 17.72
N THR A 15 -9.79 9.31 17.52
CA THR A 15 -8.39 9.72 17.73
C THR A 15 -7.28 9.40 16.71
N ALA A 16 -7.51 8.67 15.61
CA ALA A 16 -6.48 8.50 14.58
C ALA A 16 -6.82 9.28 13.31
N LEU A 17 -6.33 10.52 13.19
CA LEU A 17 -6.30 11.22 11.90
C LEU A 17 -5.20 10.58 11.05
N GLY A 18 -5.58 10.01 9.90
CA GLY A 18 -4.62 9.56 8.89
C GLY A 18 -4.14 10.74 8.04
N TYR A 19 -2.84 10.76 7.73
CA TYR A 19 -2.19 11.73 6.86
C TYR A 19 -1.54 11.02 5.67
N HIS A 20 -1.31 11.78 4.60
CA HIS A 20 -0.68 11.31 3.37
C HIS A 20 -1.19 9.94 2.89
N PRO A 21 -2.51 9.79 2.67
CA PRO A 21 -3.07 8.51 2.30
C PRO A 21 -2.60 8.10 0.90
N SER A 22 -2.39 6.79 0.71
CA SER A 22 -2.14 6.16 -0.57
C SER A 22 -3.01 4.92 -0.71
N VAL A 23 -3.54 4.65 -1.90
CA VAL A 23 -4.46 3.54 -2.14
C VAL A 23 -4.06 2.78 -3.40
N ALA A 24 -4.15 1.46 -3.34
CA ALA A 24 -4.01 0.58 -4.51
C ALA A 24 -5.19 -0.40 -4.57
N LEU A 25 -5.62 -0.72 -5.79
CA LEU A 25 -6.72 -1.63 -6.10
C LEU A 25 -6.25 -2.57 -7.21
N ASN A 26 -6.54 -3.87 -7.09
CA ASN A 26 -6.31 -4.83 -8.18
C ASN A 26 -7.61 -5.26 -8.88
N GLY A 27 -7.46 -6.06 -9.95
CA GLY A 27 -8.59 -6.56 -10.75
C GLY A 27 -9.52 -7.54 -10.03
N HIS A 28 -9.14 -8.01 -8.84
CA HIS A 28 -9.95 -8.90 -8.01
C HIS A 28 -10.86 -8.12 -7.03
N GLY A 29 -10.81 -6.78 -7.06
CA GLY A 29 -11.55 -5.95 -6.12
C GLY A 29 -10.86 -5.83 -4.76
N GLN A 30 -9.61 -6.27 -4.59
CA GLN A 30 -8.88 -6.05 -3.34
C GLN A 30 -8.30 -4.64 -3.31
N VAL A 31 -8.50 -3.94 -2.20
CA VAL A 31 -8.02 -2.59 -1.95
C VAL A 31 -7.10 -2.58 -0.74
N VAL A 32 -6.00 -1.85 -0.85
CA VAL A 32 -5.12 -1.52 0.27
C VAL A 32 -5.01 -0.01 0.37
N GLU A 33 -5.38 0.54 1.51
CA GLU A 33 -5.11 1.92 1.89
C GLU A 33 -3.95 1.95 2.87
N MET A 34 -3.15 3.01 2.81
CA MET A 34 -2.10 3.29 3.78
C MET A 34 -2.09 4.75 4.15
N HIS A 35 -1.75 5.03 5.39
CA HIS A 35 -1.55 6.39 5.88
C HIS A 35 -0.51 6.42 6.99
N ASN A 36 0.03 7.61 7.27
CA ASN A 36 0.80 7.85 8.49
C ASN A 36 -0.08 8.53 9.56
N SER A 37 0.27 8.38 10.83
CA SER A 37 -0.44 8.99 11.96
C SER A 37 -0.17 10.49 12.17
N GLY A 38 0.62 11.13 11.32
CA GLY A 38 1.20 12.46 11.56
C GLY A 38 2.35 12.48 12.57
N THR A 39 2.48 11.44 13.39
CA THR A 39 3.55 11.26 14.39
C THR A 39 4.56 10.17 14.02
N GLY A 40 4.46 9.63 12.80
CA GLY A 40 5.45 8.71 12.24
C GLY A 40 5.13 7.23 12.38
N ALA A 41 3.93 6.82 12.80
CA ALA A 41 3.48 5.44 12.65
C ALA A 41 2.79 5.25 11.30
N LEU A 42 3.11 4.15 10.60
CA LEU A 42 2.46 3.79 9.34
C LEU A 42 1.43 2.68 9.57
N TRP A 43 0.25 2.88 8.98
CA TRP A 43 -0.92 2.03 9.12
C TRP A 43 -1.45 1.63 7.76
N TYR A 44 -2.10 0.47 7.70
CA TYR A 44 -2.82 0.02 6.52
C TYR A 44 -4.26 -0.33 6.88
N TRP A 45 -5.15 -0.16 5.91
CA TRP A 45 -6.44 -0.84 5.83
C TRP A 45 -6.48 -1.76 4.61
N THR A 46 -7.16 -2.90 4.75
CA THR A 46 -7.53 -3.74 3.61
C THR A 46 -9.04 -3.81 3.48
N GLU A 47 -9.50 -3.77 2.23
CA GLU A 47 -10.91 -3.72 1.89
C GLU A 47 -11.18 -4.54 0.64
N THR A 48 -12.44 -4.94 0.43
CA THR A 48 -12.92 -5.41 -0.87
C THR A 48 -13.88 -4.39 -1.48
N TYR A 49 -13.68 -4.11 -2.77
CA TYR A 49 -14.54 -3.30 -3.60
C TYR A 49 -15.33 -4.20 -4.56
N ASP A 50 -16.62 -4.31 -4.30
CA ASP A 50 -17.53 -5.17 -5.06
C ASP A 50 -18.04 -4.49 -6.33
N ALA A 51 -18.45 -5.30 -7.31
CA ALA A 51 -18.97 -4.81 -8.60
C ALA A 51 -20.24 -3.94 -8.47
N ASP A 52 -20.94 -4.00 -7.34
CA ASP A 52 -22.11 -3.17 -7.02
C ASP A 52 -21.75 -1.84 -6.34
N GLY A 53 -20.45 -1.55 -6.19
CA GLY A 53 -19.92 -0.32 -5.61
C GLY A 53 -19.82 -0.33 -4.08
N ARG A 54 -19.99 -1.49 -3.42
CA ARG A 54 -19.80 -1.61 -1.97
C ARG A 54 -18.34 -1.79 -1.61
N VAL A 55 -17.97 -1.20 -0.47
CA VAL A 55 -16.67 -1.40 0.19
C VAL A 55 -16.90 -2.19 1.47
N ALA A 56 -16.17 -3.28 1.66
CA ALA A 56 -16.16 -4.04 2.91
C ALA A 56 -14.78 -3.97 3.56
N TRP A 57 -14.73 -3.38 4.77
CA TRP A 57 -13.51 -3.26 5.57
C TRP A 57 -13.11 -4.61 6.16
N GLN A 58 -11.82 -4.95 6.09
CA GLN A 58 -11.28 -6.23 6.54
C GLN A 58 -10.30 -6.07 7.69
N ARG A 59 -9.06 -5.62 7.43
CA ARG A 59 -8.01 -5.50 8.45
C ARG A 59 -7.53 -4.06 8.58
N HIS A 60 -7.08 -3.74 9.79
CA HIS A 60 -6.35 -2.52 10.11
C HIS A 60 -5.14 -2.89 10.96
N GLY A 61 -3.97 -2.40 10.59
CA GLY A 61 -2.75 -2.75 11.31
C GLY A 61 -1.64 -1.73 11.15
N ARG A 62 -0.89 -1.52 12.24
CA ARG A 62 0.38 -0.80 12.18
C ARG A 62 1.44 -1.73 11.59
N TYR A 63 2.20 -1.25 10.61
CA TYR A 63 3.20 -2.09 9.94
C TYR A 63 4.64 -1.56 10.04
N ASP A 64 4.85 -0.25 10.18
CA ASP A 64 6.19 0.36 10.29
C ASP A 64 6.15 1.76 10.93
N SER A 65 7.26 2.48 10.87
CA SER A 65 7.40 3.91 11.15
C SER A 65 7.95 4.67 9.94
N GLY A 66 7.36 5.82 9.62
CA GLY A 66 7.72 6.61 8.45
C GLY A 66 6.73 7.74 8.17
N GLN A 67 6.91 8.37 7.02
CA GLN A 67 6.05 9.42 6.48
C GLN A 67 5.80 9.18 4.99
N THR A 68 4.72 9.76 4.48
CA THR A 68 4.39 9.83 3.05
C THR A 68 4.49 8.45 2.37
N PRO A 69 3.73 7.45 2.85
CA PRO A 69 3.76 6.12 2.26
C PRO A 69 3.14 6.15 0.85
N ALA A 70 3.62 5.27 -0.01
CA ALA A 70 3.02 4.97 -1.31
C ALA A 70 2.96 3.46 -1.52
N ILE A 71 1.89 2.99 -2.15
CA ILE A 71 1.57 1.57 -2.26
C ILE A 71 1.26 1.18 -3.71
N ALA A 72 1.75 0.02 -4.11
CA ALA A 72 1.34 -0.66 -5.34
C ALA A 72 0.91 -2.09 -5.02
N LEU A 73 -0.18 -2.54 -5.64
CA LEU A 73 -0.76 -3.87 -5.54
C LEU A 73 -0.95 -4.42 -6.95
N ASP A 74 -0.55 -5.66 -7.21
CA ASP A 74 -0.79 -6.33 -8.48
C ASP A 74 -1.88 -7.41 -8.40
N GLY A 75 -2.18 -8.04 -9.55
CA GLY A 75 -3.19 -9.10 -9.66
C GLY A 75 -2.71 -10.47 -9.15
N ALA A 76 -1.48 -10.59 -8.66
CA ALA A 76 -1.01 -11.77 -7.92
C ALA A 76 -1.02 -11.50 -6.40
N ASP A 77 -1.72 -10.45 -5.98
CA ASP A 77 -1.88 -10.00 -4.61
C ASP A 77 -0.53 -9.63 -3.95
N ARG A 78 0.47 -9.29 -4.78
CA ARG A 78 1.79 -8.85 -4.33
C ARG A 78 1.81 -7.36 -4.13
N ILE A 79 2.52 -6.96 -3.08
CA ILE A 79 2.58 -5.59 -2.62
C ILE A 79 4.02 -5.08 -2.65
N VAL A 80 4.18 -3.85 -3.13
CA VAL A 80 5.37 -3.03 -2.84
C VAL A 80 4.91 -1.74 -2.19
N GLU A 81 5.45 -1.50 -1.00
CA GLU A 81 5.26 -0.29 -0.22
C GLU A 81 6.58 0.47 -0.17
N VAL A 82 6.52 1.79 -0.28
CA VAL A 82 7.64 2.70 -0.07
C VAL A 82 7.25 3.85 0.84
N HIS A 83 8.15 4.25 1.73
CA HIS A 83 7.95 5.41 2.60
C HIS A 83 9.24 6.19 2.80
N GLN A 84 9.09 7.43 3.26
CA GLN A 84 10.20 8.19 3.82
C GLN A 84 10.41 7.81 5.29
N SER A 85 11.65 7.78 5.76
CA SER A 85 11.95 7.70 7.19
C SER A 85 11.21 8.78 7.99
N GLN A 86 10.83 8.42 9.21
CA GLN A 86 10.20 9.30 10.19
C GLN A 86 11.06 10.49 10.61
N SER A 87 12.38 10.43 10.41
CA SER A 87 13.33 11.43 10.92
C SER A 87 14.46 11.82 9.96
N ALA A 88 14.57 11.16 8.81
CA ALA A 88 15.62 11.43 7.82
C ALA A 88 15.05 11.55 6.40
N ALA A 89 15.80 12.21 5.52
CA ALA A 89 15.55 12.21 4.08
C ALA A 89 16.07 10.92 3.45
N THR A 90 15.56 9.78 3.92
CA THR A 90 15.90 8.44 3.42
C THR A 90 14.63 7.70 3.04
N LEU A 91 14.72 6.89 1.98
CA LEU A 91 13.60 6.15 1.42
C LEU A 91 13.75 4.66 1.70
N TRP A 92 12.65 4.07 2.13
CA TRP A 92 12.54 2.69 2.60
C TRP A 92 11.46 1.97 1.82
N TYR A 93 11.59 0.65 1.72
CA TYR A 93 10.58 -0.19 1.09
C TYR A 93 10.32 -1.46 1.88
N ARG A 94 9.12 -2.00 1.69
CA ARG A 94 8.72 -3.35 2.07
C ARG A 94 8.06 -4.03 0.90
N THR A 95 8.21 -5.34 0.82
CA THR A 95 7.38 -6.19 -0.04
C THR A 95 6.39 -6.96 0.82
N GLY A 96 5.21 -7.23 0.29
CA GLY A 96 4.19 -8.01 1.00
C GLY A 96 3.38 -8.92 0.10
N GLN A 97 2.63 -9.81 0.73
CA GLN A 97 1.60 -10.63 0.11
C GLN A 97 0.28 -10.39 0.84
N LEU A 98 -0.76 -10.00 0.13
CA LEU A 98 -2.11 -9.90 0.68
C LEU A 98 -2.74 -11.29 0.77
N GLY A 99 -3.15 -11.66 1.97
CA GLY A 99 -3.88 -12.89 2.25
C GLY A 99 -5.38 -12.74 1.95
N ALA A 100 -6.03 -13.88 1.71
CA ALA A 100 -7.48 -13.93 1.48
C ALA A 100 -8.31 -13.44 2.68
N ASP A 101 -7.72 -13.41 3.88
CA ASP A 101 -8.32 -12.88 5.11
C ASP A 101 -8.06 -11.38 5.32
N GLY A 102 -7.49 -10.72 4.31
CA GLY A 102 -7.12 -9.31 4.33
C GLY A 102 -5.84 -8.99 5.09
N GLU A 103 -5.13 -9.97 5.66
CA GLU A 103 -3.87 -9.72 6.35
C GLU A 103 -2.72 -9.57 5.35
N ILE A 104 -1.81 -8.63 5.60
CA ILE A 104 -0.62 -8.48 4.77
C ILE A 104 0.58 -9.12 5.47
N THR A 105 1.15 -10.15 4.85
CA THR A 105 2.41 -10.71 5.30
C THR A 105 3.56 -9.88 4.74
N TRP A 106 4.25 -9.14 5.62
CA TRP A 106 5.30 -8.22 5.23
C TRP A 106 6.72 -8.80 5.33
N SER A 107 7.61 -8.35 4.44
CA SER A 107 9.05 -8.49 4.60
C SER A 107 9.61 -7.54 5.67
N ALA A 108 10.89 -7.71 6.00
CA ALA A 108 11.64 -6.66 6.71
C ALA A 108 11.71 -5.37 5.87
N SER A 109 11.74 -4.23 6.56
CA SER A 109 11.93 -2.90 5.97
C SER A 109 13.39 -2.67 5.58
N ARG A 110 13.61 -2.02 4.44
CA ARG A 110 14.95 -1.83 3.86
C ARG A 110 15.08 -0.44 3.25
N GLN A 111 16.12 0.28 3.63
CA GLN A 111 16.50 1.51 2.93
C GLN A 111 16.97 1.17 1.52
N TYR A 112 16.54 1.95 0.52
CA TYR A 112 17.01 1.81 -0.86
C TYR A 112 17.65 3.08 -1.43
N ASP A 113 17.32 4.26 -0.88
CA ASP A 113 17.87 5.53 -1.35
C ASP A 113 17.81 6.63 -0.28
N ASN A 114 18.32 7.81 -0.62
CA ASN A 114 18.03 9.08 0.02
C ASN A 114 16.91 9.81 -0.75
N GLY A 115 16.05 10.54 -0.05
CA GLY A 115 14.97 11.30 -0.68
C GLY A 115 13.75 11.51 0.21
N VAL A 116 12.71 12.10 -0.39
CA VAL A 116 11.41 12.41 0.22
C VAL A 116 10.30 12.18 -0.82
N LEU A 117 9.05 12.02 -0.37
CA LEU A 117 7.87 11.90 -1.23
C LEU A 117 7.98 10.79 -2.30
N PRO A 118 8.23 9.52 -1.90
CA PRO A 118 8.36 8.44 -2.86
C PRO A 118 7.02 8.11 -3.52
N THR A 119 7.09 7.54 -4.72
CA THR A 119 5.95 6.90 -5.40
C THR A 119 6.39 5.55 -5.93
N VAL A 120 5.44 4.62 -6.09
CA VAL A 120 5.72 3.28 -6.60
C VAL A 120 4.57 2.82 -7.47
N ALA A 121 4.89 2.09 -8.53
CA ALA A 121 3.92 1.43 -9.40
C ALA A 121 4.54 0.16 -9.96
N PHE A 122 3.72 -0.85 -10.20
CA PHE A 122 4.10 -1.94 -11.07
C PHE A 122 4.01 -1.46 -12.53
N THR A 123 5.00 -1.84 -13.34
CA THR A 123 4.96 -1.64 -14.80
C THR A 123 4.59 -2.98 -15.43
N ASP A 124 3.44 -3.00 -16.10
CA ASP A 124 2.81 -4.10 -16.85
C ASP A 124 2.47 -5.41 -16.10
N GLY A 125 1.20 -5.82 -16.24
CA GLY A 125 0.54 -6.88 -15.47
C GLY A 125 1.24 -8.23 -15.52
N GLY A 126 1.70 -8.70 -14.36
CA GLY A 126 2.37 -9.97 -14.15
C GLY A 126 1.47 -11.21 -14.30
N ALA A 127 0.76 -11.35 -15.42
CA ALA A 127 0.47 -12.64 -15.99
C ALA A 127 1.67 -13.05 -16.87
N GLY A 128 2.80 -13.35 -16.22
CA GLY A 128 3.97 -14.04 -16.77
C GLY A 128 4.63 -13.49 -18.04
N SER A 129 5.84 -12.94 -17.93
CA SER A 129 6.99 -13.41 -18.75
C SER A 129 8.33 -12.79 -18.33
N ARG A 130 9.29 -13.70 -18.11
CA ARG A 130 10.76 -13.56 -18.17
C ARG A 130 11.44 -12.42 -17.38
N GLN A 131 12.15 -12.83 -16.33
CA GLN A 131 13.43 -12.18 -16.01
C GLN A 131 14.49 -12.69 -17.00
N SER A 132 14.90 -11.87 -17.96
CA SER A 132 16.13 -12.12 -18.72
C SER A 132 17.26 -11.29 -18.14
N TRP A 133 18.24 -11.96 -17.53
CA TRP A 133 19.54 -11.38 -17.26
C TRP A 133 20.50 -11.88 -18.34
N SER A 134 20.91 -11.03 -19.27
CA SER A 134 22.07 -11.32 -20.11
C SER A 134 23.33 -10.88 -19.37
N LYS A 135 24.28 -11.81 -19.18
CA LYS A 135 25.68 -11.46 -18.92
C LYS A 135 26.34 -11.33 -20.28
N GLY A 136 26.81 -10.12 -20.60
CA GLY A 136 27.74 -9.94 -21.71
C GLY A 136 29.04 -10.70 -21.41
N LEU A 137 29.55 -11.37 -22.44
CA LEU A 137 30.92 -11.90 -22.49
C LEU A 137 31.94 -10.76 -22.52
#